data_AF-A0A552PYE9-F1
#
_entry.id   AF-A0A552PYE9-F1
#
_cell.length_a   1.000
_cell.length_b   1.000
_cell.length_c   1.000
_cell.angle_alpha   90.00
_cell.angle_beta   90.00
_cell.angle_gamma   90.00
#
_symmetry.space_group_name_H-M   'P 1'
#
loop_
_entity.id
_entity.type
_entity.pdbx_description
1 polymer ?
#
loop_
_entity_poly.entity_id
_entity_poly.type
_entity_poly.pdbx_seq_one_letter_code
_entity_poly.pdbx_strand_id
1 'polypeptide(L)'
;MNNNIPSLSEIIANQLLFLGRRNVQNQLTIIFLSLILAWLLSKWLWSYLGKRFPPVTSFIYSDKKLNLRQYFDILIQFLNFPVISLILLDLNYLIFLSQNWTRGMISLSIELMGFYLIYRCLLAGLYARFSLNTIKYYHGRLLAPLLVLFLLRNIIIFYNDLQEIAQASPLNLFNSPITLGSIFILIIAPYFLVIIVTLIESVIMSIANFKKQASRGEIEATLLLGRYFFIVLGFIIILGYVGVNATAIAA
;
A
#
# COMPACT_ATOMS: atom_id res chain seq x y z
N MET A 1 10.92 20.71 31.54
CA MET A 1 9.89 20.43 30.52
C MET A 1 9.28 19.10 30.86
N ASN A 2 7.99 19.07 31.19
CA ASN A 2 7.30 17.86 31.62
C ASN A 2 7.06 16.99 30.37
N ASN A 3 7.73 15.84 30.26
CA ASN A 3 7.58 14.89 29.16
C ASN A 3 6.27 14.10 29.35
N ASN A 4 5.14 14.79 29.31
CA ASN A 4 3.84 14.13 29.27
C ASN A 4 3.69 13.54 27.87
N ILE A 5 3.83 12.22 27.77
CA ILE A 5 3.44 11.47 26.57
C ILE A 5 1.96 11.83 26.31
N PRO A 6 1.62 12.42 25.15
CA PRO A 6 0.27 12.87 24.90
C PRO A 6 -0.69 11.68 24.98
N SER A 7 -1.78 11.88 25.71
CA SER A 7 -2.81 10.86 25.83
C SER A 7 -3.48 10.63 24.47
N LEU A 8 -3.90 9.40 24.18
CA LEU A 8 -4.57 9.06 22.92
C LEU A 8 -5.83 9.92 22.68
N SER A 9 -6.52 10.31 23.76
CA SER A 9 -7.64 11.25 23.74
C SER A 9 -7.27 12.65 23.26
N GLU A 10 -6.13 13.19 23.69
CA GLU A 10 -5.67 14.53 23.26
C GLU A 10 -5.29 14.52 21.77
N ILE A 11 -4.64 13.46 21.31
CA ILE A 11 -4.29 13.27 19.90
C ILE A 11 -5.55 13.29 19.03
N ILE A 12 -6.59 12.52 19.42
CA ILE A 12 -7.86 12.46 18.70
C ILE A 12 -8.58 13.82 18.73
N ALA A 13 -8.62 14.49 19.88
CA ALA A 13 -9.28 15.78 20.02
C ALA A 13 -8.65 16.84 19.10
N ASN A 14 -7.31 16.89 19.04
CA ASN A 14 -6.58 17.81 18.16
C ASN A 14 -6.87 17.54 16.67
N GLN A 15 -6.98 16.27 16.27
CA GLN A 15 -7.36 15.91 14.90
C GLN A 15 -8.78 16.35 14.56
N LEU A 16 -9.75 16.15 15.47
CA LEU A 16 -11.13 16.58 15.26
C LEU A 16 -11.23 18.11 15.13
N LEU A 17 -10.49 18.85 15.96
CA LEU A 17 -10.41 20.31 15.87
C LEU A 17 -9.79 20.77 14.55
N PHE A 18 -8.76 20.09 14.05
CA PHE A 18 -8.17 20.37 12.75
C PHE A 18 -9.17 20.13 11.61
N LEU A 19 -9.85 18.98 11.61
CA LEU A 19 -10.85 18.61 10.61
C LEU A 19 -12.09 19.52 10.64
N GLY A 20 -12.40 20.11 11.80
CA GLY A 20 -13.47 21.09 11.96
C GLY A 20 -13.20 22.46 11.33
N ARG A 21 -11.96 22.76 10.92
CA ARG A 21 -11.63 24.06 10.31
C ARG A 21 -12.27 24.19 8.94
N ARG A 22 -12.99 25.30 8.68
CA ARG A 22 -13.67 25.56 7.40
C ARG A 22 -12.74 25.45 6.18
N ASN A 23 -11.50 25.93 6.29
CA ASN A 23 -10.51 25.84 5.21
C ASN A 23 -10.09 24.40 4.88
N VAL A 24 -10.07 23.52 5.89
CA VAL A 24 -9.75 22.10 5.75
C VAL A 24 -10.94 21.37 5.10
N GLN A 25 -12.16 21.66 5.56
CA GLN A 25 -13.39 21.10 4.97
C GLN A 25 -13.57 21.50 3.50
N ASN A 26 -13.28 22.75 3.14
CA ASN A 26 -13.31 23.22 1.75
C ASN A 26 -12.31 22.45 0.87
N GLN A 27 -11.06 22.27 1.34
CA GLN A 27 -10.05 21.49 0.62
C GLN A 27 -10.49 20.03 0.46
N LEU A 28 -10.98 19.38 1.53
CA LEU A 28 -11.50 18.01 1.47
C LEU A 28 -12.64 17.86 0.47
N THR A 29 -13.56 18.82 0.44
CA THR A 29 -14.69 18.82 -0.50
C THR A 29 -14.20 18.88 -1.94
N ILE A 30 -13.24 19.76 -2.22
CA ILE A 30 -12.67 19.92 -3.57
C ILE A 30 -11.86 18.70 -3.99
N ILE A 31 -11.07 18.12 -3.08
CA ILE A 31 -10.37 16.86 -3.33
C ILE A 31 -11.39 15.78 -3.68
N PHE A 32 -12.43 15.61 -2.87
CA PHE A 32 -13.49 14.62 -3.11
C PHE A 32 -14.18 14.81 -4.46
N LEU A 33 -14.59 16.04 -4.78
CA LEU A 33 -15.19 16.37 -6.07
C LEU A 33 -14.24 16.12 -7.24
N SER A 34 -12.96 16.45 -7.09
CA SER A 34 -11.93 16.20 -8.11
C SER A 34 -11.76 14.70 -8.37
N LEU A 35 -11.76 13.88 -7.33
CA LEU A 35 -11.65 12.42 -7.46
C LEU A 35 -12.91 11.80 -8.10
N ILE A 36 -14.11 12.26 -7.74
CA ILE A 36 -15.36 11.82 -8.40
C ILE A 36 -15.33 12.20 -9.87
N LEU A 37 -14.98 13.44 -10.19
CA LEU A 37 -14.91 13.91 -11.56
C LEU A 37 -13.86 13.13 -12.35
N ALA A 38 -12.69 12.88 -11.77
CA ALA A 38 -11.66 12.05 -12.38
C ALA A 38 -12.15 10.62 -12.67
N TRP A 39 -12.92 10.03 -11.74
CA TRP A 39 -13.50 8.71 -11.92
C TRP A 39 -14.51 8.69 -13.07
N LEU A 40 -15.42 9.66 -13.12
CA LEU A 40 -16.40 9.79 -14.21
C LEU A 40 -15.72 10.00 -15.56
N LEU A 41 -14.75 10.92 -15.64
CA LEU A 41 -13.97 11.18 -16.85
C LEU A 41 -13.17 9.95 -17.28
N SER A 42 -12.61 9.20 -16.33
CA SER A 42 -11.88 7.97 -16.61
C SER A 42 -12.80 6.91 -17.23
N LYS A 43 -14.00 6.72 -16.68
CA LYS A 43 -15.01 5.79 -17.23
C LYS A 43 -15.49 6.22 -18.61
N TRP A 44 -15.77 7.51 -18.78
CA TRP A 44 -16.18 8.07 -20.06
C TRP A 44 -15.10 7.88 -21.12
N LEU A 45 -13.84 8.21 -20.82
CA LEU A 45 -12.71 8.03 -21.73
C LEU A 45 -12.54 6.57 -22.13
N TRP A 46 -12.64 5.64 -21.17
CA TRP A 46 -12.57 4.21 -21.48
C TRP A 46 -13.72 3.74 -22.37
N SER A 47 -14.95 4.16 -22.11
CA SER A 47 -16.10 3.82 -22.95
C SER A 47 -15.95 4.39 -24.37
N TYR A 48 -15.42 5.60 -24.49
CA TYR A 48 -15.19 6.25 -25.78
C TYR A 48 -14.11 5.53 -26.59
N LEU A 49 -12.98 5.18 -25.95
CA LEU A 49 -11.92 4.38 -26.56
C LEU A 49 -12.43 2.99 -26.99
N GLY A 50 -13.27 2.36 -26.16
CA GLY A 50 -13.89 1.07 -26.48
C GLY A 50 -14.77 1.09 -27.74
N LYS A 51 -15.51 2.18 -27.95
CA LYS A 51 -16.35 2.34 -29.14
C LYS A 51 -15.56 2.70 -30.40
N ARG A 52 -14.53 3.53 -30.26
CA ARG A 52 -13.77 4.09 -31.40
C ARG A 52 -12.60 3.21 -31.84
N PHE A 53 -12.02 2.46 -30.91
CA PHE A 53 -10.90 1.55 -31.15
C PHE A 53 -11.16 0.14 -30.54
N PRO A 54 -12.17 -0.60 -31.05
CA PRO A 54 -12.45 -1.97 -30.60
C PRO A 54 -11.23 -2.92 -30.62
N PRO A 55 -10.34 -2.90 -31.63
CA PRO A 55 -9.19 -3.82 -31.65
C PRO A 55 -8.07 -3.47 -30.66
N VAL A 56 -8.19 -2.33 -29.97
CA VAL A 56 -7.28 -1.80 -28.92
C VAL A 56 -8.01 -1.84 -27.55
N THR A 57 -9.13 -2.54 -27.44
CA THR A 57 -9.90 -2.62 -26.19
C THR A 57 -10.55 -3.99 -25.96
N SER A 58 -10.49 -4.89 -26.94
CA SER A 58 -10.89 -6.30 -26.83
C SER A 58 -9.87 -7.09 -26.01
N PHE A 59 -9.94 -6.90 -24.70
CA PHE A 59 -9.08 -7.60 -23.75
C PHE A 59 -9.55 -9.04 -23.56
N ILE A 60 -8.76 -10.00 -24.03
CA ILE A 60 -8.94 -11.41 -23.67
C ILE A 60 -7.94 -11.70 -22.55
N TYR A 61 -8.44 -11.77 -21.30
CA TYR A 61 -7.66 -12.30 -20.17
C TYR A 61 -7.35 -13.78 -20.43
N SER A 62 -6.25 -14.04 -21.13
CA SER A 62 -5.70 -15.37 -21.36
C SER A 62 -4.29 -15.40 -20.82
N ASP A 63 -3.86 -16.50 -20.20
CA ASP A 63 -2.49 -16.72 -19.69
C ASP A 63 -1.42 -16.78 -20.81
N LYS A 64 -1.76 -16.38 -22.03
CA LYS A 64 -0.81 -16.22 -23.14
C LYS A 64 -0.08 -14.88 -23.02
N LYS A 65 1.17 -14.85 -23.50
CA LYS A 65 1.97 -13.61 -23.57
C LYS A 65 1.15 -12.51 -24.26
N LEU A 66 1.03 -11.36 -23.58
CA LEU A 66 0.29 -10.22 -24.08
C LEU A 66 0.97 -9.65 -25.33
N ASN A 67 0.17 -9.31 -26.34
CA ASN A 67 0.66 -8.54 -27.47
C ASN A 67 0.92 -7.08 -27.05
N LEU A 68 1.82 -6.40 -27.76
CA LEU A 68 2.21 -5.00 -27.49
C LEU A 68 0.99 -4.05 -27.41
N ARG A 69 -0.07 -4.33 -28.19
CA ARG A 69 -1.35 -3.61 -28.13
C ARG A 69 -2.10 -3.82 -26.81
N GLN A 70 -2.26 -5.07 -26.38
CA GLN A 70 -2.92 -5.39 -25.10
C GLN A 70 -2.17 -4.80 -23.90
N TYR A 71 -0.85 -4.64 -24.00
CA TYR A 71 -0.05 -3.94 -23.00
C TYR A 71 -0.39 -2.45 -22.91
N PHE A 72 -0.52 -1.76 -24.05
CA PHE A 72 -0.96 -0.36 -24.08
C PHE A 72 -2.38 -0.21 -23.49
N ASP A 73 -3.26 -1.16 -23.73
CA ASP A 73 -4.64 -1.14 -23.21
C ASP A 73 -4.66 -1.22 -21.69
N ILE A 74 -3.87 -2.14 -21.11
CA ILE A 74 -3.68 -2.25 -19.66
C ILE A 74 -3.11 -0.96 -19.10
N LEU A 75 -2.08 -0.41 -19.76
CA LEU A 75 -1.41 0.80 -19.30
C LEU A 75 -2.38 1.98 -19.28
N ILE A 76 -3.15 2.20 -20.35
CA ILE A 76 -4.18 3.24 -20.40
C ILE A 76 -5.23 2.99 -19.32
N GLN A 77 -5.75 1.77 -19.19
CA GLN A 77 -6.78 1.44 -18.21
C GLN A 77 -6.31 1.69 -16.76
N PHE A 78 -5.06 1.36 -16.46
CA PHE A 78 -4.49 1.47 -15.11
C PHE A 78 -4.09 2.91 -14.77
N LEU A 79 -3.64 3.69 -15.75
CA LEU A 79 -3.09 5.03 -15.52
C LEU A 79 -4.11 6.16 -15.73
N ASN A 80 -5.21 5.90 -16.44
CA ASN A 80 -6.18 6.95 -16.78
C ASN A 80 -6.74 7.67 -15.54
N PHE A 81 -7.27 6.92 -14.55
CA PHE A 81 -7.79 7.52 -13.32
C PHE A 81 -6.74 8.33 -12.52
N PRO A 82 -5.55 7.79 -12.18
CA PRO A 82 -4.57 8.56 -11.42
C PRO A 82 -4.03 9.78 -12.19
N VAL A 83 -3.86 9.69 -13.50
CA VAL A 83 -3.42 10.84 -14.32
C VAL A 83 -4.47 11.94 -14.33
N ILE A 84 -5.74 11.62 -14.60
CA ILE A 84 -6.81 12.64 -14.57
C ILE A 84 -6.94 13.23 -13.17
N SER A 85 -6.83 12.41 -12.13
CA SER A 85 -6.89 12.87 -10.74
C SER A 85 -5.77 13.87 -10.43
N LEU A 86 -4.53 13.59 -10.85
CA LEU A 86 -3.40 14.50 -10.69
C LEU A 86 -3.65 15.82 -11.41
N ILE A 87 -4.12 15.78 -12.66
CA ILE A 87 -4.41 16.99 -13.44
C ILE A 87 -5.46 17.84 -12.72
N LEU A 88 -6.57 17.25 -12.27
CA LEU A 88 -7.62 17.99 -11.57
C LEU A 88 -7.14 18.54 -10.23
N LEU A 89 -6.39 17.78 -9.45
CA LEU A 89 -5.85 18.24 -8.17
C LEU A 89 -4.83 19.37 -8.37
N ASP A 90 -3.96 19.28 -9.38
CA ASP A 90 -2.97 20.31 -9.70
C ASP A 90 -3.63 21.61 -10.20
N LEU A 91 -4.67 21.52 -11.03
CA LEU A 91 -5.49 22.67 -11.41
C LEU A 91 -6.11 23.36 -10.19
N ASN A 92 -6.68 22.58 -9.26
CA ASN A 92 -7.22 23.13 -8.01
C ASN A 92 -6.13 23.73 -7.11
N TYR A 93 -4.94 23.15 -7.10
CA TYR A 93 -3.79 23.71 -6.39
C TYR A 93 -3.40 25.09 -6.94
N LEU A 94 -3.37 25.26 -8.27
CA LEU A 94 -3.10 26.54 -8.92
C LEU A 94 -4.20 27.59 -8.66
N ILE A 95 -5.47 27.18 -8.65
CA ILE A 95 -6.60 28.05 -8.28
C ILE A 95 -6.50 28.52 -6.83
N PHE A 96 -6.11 27.64 -5.91
CA PHE A 96 -5.92 28.00 -4.50
C PHE A 96 -4.71 28.92 -4.32
N LEU A 97 -3.65 28.69 -5.09
CA LEU A 97 -2.46 29.53 -5.09
C LEU A 97 -2.79 30.95 -5.56
N SER A 98 -3.55 31.11 -6.63
CA SER A 98 -3.91 32.45 -7.13
C SER A 98 -4.81 33.24 -6.17
N GLN A 99 -5.56 32.54 -5.32
CA GLN A 99 -6.44 33.14 -4.30
C GLN A 99 -5.76 33.31 -2.93
N ASN A 100 -4.47 32.97 -2.80
CA ASN A 100 -3.74 32.94 -1.52
C ASN A 100 -4.40 32.08 -0.43
N TRP A 101 -5.05 30.98 -0.82
CA TRP A 101 -5.70 30.06 0.10
C TRP A 101 -4.75 28.97 0.60
N THR A 102 -5.06 28.40 1.77
CA THR A 102 -4.31 27.25 2.32
C THR A 102 -4.48 26.03 1.44
N ARG A 103 -3.39 25.32 1.13
CA ARG A 103 -3.34 24.24 0.13
C ARG A 103 -2.68 22.94 0.60
N GLY A 104 -2.41 22.83 1.90
CA GLY A 104 -1.64 21.70 2.46
C GLY A 104 -2.25 20.34 2.15
N MET A 105 -3.58 20.21 2.22
CA MET A 105 -4.25 18.92 1.95
C MET A 105 -4.27 18.57 0.47
N ILE A 106 -4.41 19.59 -0.40
CA ILE A 106 -4.36 19.39 -1.84
C ILE A 106 -2.95 18.93 -2.23
N SER A 107 -1.91 19.58 -1.69
CA SER A 107 -0.51 19.17 -1.89
C SER A 107 -0.26 17.73 -1.46
N LEU A 108 -0.72 17.35 -0.26
CA LEU A 108 -0.63 15.97 0.21
C LEU A 108 -1.36 15.01 -0.72
N SER A 109 -2.56 15.37 -1.18
CA SER A 109 -3.36 14.52 -2.08
C SER A 109 -2.68 14.32 -3.44
N ILE A 110 -2.02 15.35 -3.97
CA ILE A 110 -1.20 15.25 -5.19
C ILE A 110 -0.04 14.27 -4.96
N GLU A 111 0.67 14.39 -3.84
CA GLU A 111 1.78 13.48 -3.50
C GLU A 111 1.31 12.02 -3.38
N LEU A 112 0.24 11.77 -2.61
CA LEU A 112 -0.34 10.44 -2.46
C LEU A 112 -0.83 9.86 -3.79
N MET A 113 -1.43 10.69 -4.65
CA MET A 113 -1.86 10.28 -5.98
C MET A 113 -0.66 9.99 -6.90
N GLY A 114 0.45 10.70 -6.74
CA GLY A 114 1.72 10.42 -7.42
C GLY A 114 2.28 9.05 -7.05
N PHE A 115 2.29 8.70 -5.77
CA PHE A 115 2.65 7.35 -5.32
C PHE A 115 1.70 6.28 -5.87
N TYR A 116 0.40 6.56 -5.89
CA TYR A 116 -0.57 5.64 -6.47
C TYR A 116 -0.40 5.47 -7.99
N LEU A 117 0.02 6.51 -8.71
CA LEU A 117 0.39 6.42 -10.12
C LEU A 117 1.60 5.49 -10.32
N ILE A 118 2.67 5.69 -9.55
CA ILE A 118 3.87 4.82 -9.59
C ILE A 118 3.48 3.37 -9.31
N TYR A 119 2.66 3.15 -8.29
CA TYR A 119 2.13 1.83 -7.96
C TYR A 119 1.36 1.19 -9.13
N ARG A 120 0.51 1.96 -9.83
CA ARG A 120 -0.24 1.48 -11.00
C ARG A 120 0.68 1.16 -12.18
N CYS A 121 1.73 1.96 -12.40
CA CYS A 121 2.78 1.66 -13.39
C CYS A 121 3.48 0.33 -13.09
N LEU A 122 3.88 0.12 -11.82
CA LEU A 122 4.51 -1.13 -11.38
C LEU A 122 3.59 -2.33 -11.61
N LEU A 123 2.30 -2.23 -11.25
CA LEU A 123 1.33 -3.30 -11.50
C LEU A 123 1.16 -3.60 -12.99
N ALA A 124 1.05 -2.57 -13.84
CA ALA A 124 0.95 -2.76 -15.28
C ALA A 124 2.19 -3.50 -15.83
N GLY A 125 3.40 -3.14 -15.37
CA GLY A 125 4.63 -3.85 -15.70
C GLY A 125 4.66 -5.30 -15.22
N LEU A 126 4.15 -5.57 -14.01
CA LEU A 126 4.05 -6.93 -13.47
C LEU A 126 3.08 -7.80 -14.27
N TYR A 127 1.90 -7.28 -14.63
CA TYR A 127 0.93 -7.99 -15.47
C TYR A 127 1.46 -8.27 -16.89
N ALA A 128 2.46 -7.52 -17.36
CA ALA A 128 3.10 -7.78 -18.65
C ALA A 128 4.09 -8.96 -18.62
N ARG A 129 4.72 -9.20 -17.47
CA ARG A 129 5.80 -10.20 -17.30
C ARG A 129 5.28 -11.51 -16.73
N PHE A 130 4.31 -11.47 -15.83
CA PHE A 130 3.87 -12.60 -15.03
C PHE A 130 2.42 -12.99 -15.33
N SER A 131 2.05 -14.23 -14.99
CA SER A 131 0.68 -14.71 -15.15
C SER A 131 -0.30 -13.97 -14.24
N LEU A 132 -1.56 -13.89 -14.68
CA LEU A 132 -2.58 -13.15 -13.96
C LEU A 132 -2.83 -13.72 -12.57
N ASN A 133 -2.82 -15.05 -12.42
CA ASN A 133 -3.06 -15.71 -11.14
C ASN A 133 -2.00 -15.34 -10.11
N THR A 134 -0.73 -15.32 -10.52
CA THR A 134 0.40 -14.95 -9.65
C THR A 134 0.28 -13.48 -9.22
N ILE A 135 0.04 -12.56 -10.16
CA ILE A 135 -0.08 -11.14 -9.81
C ILE A 135 -1.32 -10.88 -8.97
N LYS A 136 -2.47 -11.47 -9.26
CA LYS A 136 -3.69 -11.30 -8.46
C LYS A 136 -3.49 -11.76 -7.02
N TYR A 137 -2.81 -12.89 -6.83
CA TYR A 137 -2.48 -13.44 -5.52
C TYR A 137 -1.60 -12.47 -4.70
N TYR A 138 -0.46 -12.03 -5.26
CA TYR A 138 0.46 -11.14 -4.54
C TYR A 138 0.00 -9.68 -4.51
N HIS A 139 -0.85 -9.26 -5.44
CA HIS A 139 -1.48 -7.94 -5.41
C HIS A 139 -2.34 -7.78 -4.16
N GLY A 140 -3.27 -8.71 -3.92
CA GLY A 140 -4.18 -8.64 -2.77
C GLY A 140 -3.48 -8.90 -1.43
N ARG A 141 -2.43 -9.73 -1.41
CA ARG A 141 -1.75 -10.15 -0.17
C ARG A 141 -0.54 -9.30 0.19
N LEU A 142 0.17 -8.75 -0.78
CA LEU A 142 1.42 -8.01 -0.53
C LEU A 142 1.31 -6.55 -0.99
N LEU A 143 1.10 -6.33 -2.29
CA LEU A 143 1.25 -5.00 -2.89
C LEU A 143 0.17 -4.01 -2.43
N ALA A 144 -1.10 -4.42 -2.39
CA ALA A 144 -2.19 -3.56 -1.95
C ALA A 144 -2.11 -3.25 -0.44
N PRO A 145 -1.88 -4.23 0.46
CA PRO A 145 -1.64 -3.94 1.87
C PRO A 145 -0.44 -3.01 2.11
N LEU A 146 0.68 -3.20 1.41
CA LEU A 146 1.84 -2.29 1.51
C LEU A 146 1.49 -0.87 1.08
N LEU A 147 0.78 -0.72 -0.05
CA LEU A 147 0.32 0.59 -0.50
C LEU A 147 -0.57 1.25 0.55
N VAL A 148 -1.54 0.52 1.11
CA VAL A 148 -2.45 1.06 2.14
C VAL A 148 -1.65 1.53 3.35
N LEU A 149 -0.72 0.71 3.86
CA LEU A 149 0.13 1.11 4.99
C LEU A 149 0.99 2.33 4.67
N PHE A 150 1.55 2.39 3.46
CA PHE A 150 2.32 3.53 3.01
C PHE A 150 1.49 4.81 2.94
N LEU A 151 0.27 4.75 2.37
CA LEU A 151 -0.65 5.88 2.32
C LEU A 151 -1.06 6.32 3.73
N LEU A 152 -1.45 5.38 4.59
CA LEU A 152 -1.82 5.66 5.99
C LEU A 152 -0.67 6.33 6.75
N ARG A 153 0.56 5.83 6.60
CA ARG A 153 1.74 6.44 7.22
C ARG A 153 1.89 7.91 6.82
N ASN A 154 1.81 8.23 5.53
CA ASN A 154 1.98 9.61 5.06
C ASN A 154 0.83 10.52 5.51
N ILE A 155 -0.40 10.00 5.54
CA ILE A 155 -1.55 10.72 6.10
C ILE A 155 -1.34 11.01 7.59
N ILE A 156 -0.85 10.04 8.37
CA ILE A 156 -0.60 10.20 9.80
C ILE A 156 0.50 11.24 10.05
N ILE A 157 1.63 11.14 9.35
CA ILE A 157 2.78 12.06 9.48
C ILE A 157 2.39 13.50 9.13
N PHE A 158 1.44 13.68 8.21
CA PHE A 158 0.97 15.02 7.85
C PHE A 158 0.26 15.74 9.01
N TYR A 159 -0.40 14.99 9.90
CA TYR A 159 -1.11 15.59 11.05
C TYR A 159 -0.30 15.57 12.33
N ASN A 160 0.45 14.49 12.58
CA ASN A 160 1.04 14.16 13.87
C ASN A 160 2.44 13.60 13.71
N ASP A 161 3.24 13.68 14.77
CA ASP A 161 4.47 12.92 14.84
C ASP A 161 4.13 11.42 14.98
N LEU A 162 4.61 10.61 14.03
CA LEU A 162 4.42 9.17 14.04
C LEU A 162 5.02 8.53 15.30
N GLN A 163 6.11 9.12 15.82
CA GLN A 163 6.77 8.64 17.03
C GLN A 163 5.90 8.85 18.28
N GLU A 164 5.23 10.00 18.38
CA GLU A 164 4.30 10.27 19.49
C GLU A 164 3.13 9.28 19.50
N ILE A 165 2.53 9.01 18.33
CA ILE A 165 1.45 8.01 18.21
C ILE A 165 1.98 6.62 18.53
N ALA A 166 3.16 6.25 18.00
CA ALA A 166 3.72 4.93 18.21
C ALA A 166 4.04 4.65 19.67
N GLN A 167 4.42 5.67 20.45
CA GLN A 167 4.73 5.57 21.88
C GLN A 167 3.51 5.66 22.79
N ALA A 168 2.35 6.11 22.28
CA ALA A 168 1.12 6.14 23.05
C ALA A 168 0.77 4.72 23.54
N SER A 169 0.52 4.58 24.84
CA SER A 169 0.20 3.30 25.47
C SER A 169 -1.27 3.26 25.86
N PRO A 170 -2.11 2.50 25.13
CA PRO A 170 -3.52 2.34 25.49
C PRO A 170 -3.71 1.36 26.66
N LEU A 171 -2.76 0.46 26.89
CA LEU A 171 -2.86 -0.65 27.83
C LEU A 171 -1.51 -0.90 28.50
N ASN A 172 -1.55 -1.05 29.83
CA ASN A 172 -0.43 -1.57 30.61
C ASN A 172 -0.67 -3.06 30.85
N LEU A 173 0.24 -3.91 30.39
CA LEU A 173 0.21 -5.36 30.65
C LEU A 173 1.40 -5.71 31.53
N PHE A 174 1.14 -6.32 32.70
CA PHE A 174 2.18 -6.76 33.65
C PHE A 174 3.16 -5.64 34.07
N ASN A 175 2.65 -4.43 34.36
CA ASN A 175 3.45 -3.24 34.69
C ASN A 175 4.40 -2.76 33.58
N SER A 176 4.27 -3.28 32.35
CA SER A 176 4.97 -2.77 31.17
C SER A 176 3.96 -2.08 30.23
N PRO A 177 4.21 -0.83 29.81
CA PRO A 177 3.33 -0.14 28.88
C PRO A 177 3.46 -0.78 27.49
N ILE A 178 2.38 -1.39 27.00
CA ILE A 178 2.33 -1.83 25.61
C ILE A 178 1.95 -0.61 24.77
N THR A 179 2.84 -0.25 23.84
CA THR A 179 2.66 0.89 22.97
C THR A 179 1.85 0.51 21.72
N LEU A 180 1.20 1.49 21.07
CA LEU A 180 0.54 1.28 19.78
C LEU A 180 1.49 0.76 18.71
N GLY A 181 2.75 1.22 18.73
CA GLY A 181 3.80 0.73 17.83
C GLY A 181 4.04 -0.77 18.01
N SER A 182 4.14 -1.23 19.26
CA SER A 182 4.29 -2.66 19.58
C SER A 182 3.10 -3.49 19.09
N ILE A 183 1.86 -3.03 19.33
CA ILE A 183 0.64 -3.72 18.86
C ILE A 183 0.63 -3.79 17.32
N PHE A 184 0.93 -2.68 16.65
CA PHE A 184 0.99 -2.62 15.21
C PHE A 184 2.00 -3.62 14.64
N ILE A 185 3.20 -3.67 15.22
CA ILE A 185 4.26 -4.61 14.78
C ILE A 185 3.84 -6.06 15.01
N LEU A 186 3.23 -6.39 16.15
CA LEU A 186 2.76 -7.76 16.46
C LEU A 186 1.70 -8.26 15.47
N ILE A 187 0.92 -7.38 14.85
CA ILE A 187 -0.11 -7.76 13.89
C ILE A 187 0.47 -7.75 12.46
N ILE A 188 1.15 -6.67 12.10
CA ILE A 188 1.54 -6.41 10.71
C ILE A 188 2.81 -7.17 10.32
N ALA A 189 3.83 -7.23 11.19
CA ALA A 189 5.09 -7.86 10.83
C ALA A 189 4.94 -9.38 10.58
N PRO A 190 4.21 -10.15 11.41
CA PRO A 190 3.97 -11.56 11.11
C PRO A 190 3.20 -11.81 9.82
N TYR A 191 2.20 -10.97 9.53
CA TYR A 191 1.44 -11.06 8.28
C TYR A 191 2.36 -10.94 7.06
N PHE A 192 3.23 -9.92 7.03
CA PHE A 192 4.17 -9.74 5.93
C PHE A 192 5.28 -10.79 5.90
N LEU A 193 5.76 -11.24 7.05
CA LEU A 193 6.77 -12.30 7.16
C LEU A 193 6.33 -13.56 6.40
N VAL A 194 5.12 -14.07 6.69
CA VAL A 194 4.60 -15.29 6.04
C VAL A 194 4.50 -15.11 4.52
N ILE A 195 4.02 -13.96 4.07
CA ILE A 195 3.79 -13.68 2.65
C ILE A 195 5.12 -13.52 1.91
N ILE A 196 6.09 -12.82 2.49
CA ILE A 196 7.42 -12.63 1.91
C ILE A 196 8.15 -13.97 1.81
N VAL A 197 8.12 -14.79 2.86
CA VAL A 197 8.77 -16.12 2.82
C VAL A 197 8.14 -16.99 1.74
N THR A 198 6.80 -16.97 1.62
CA THR A 198 6.08 -17.70 0.55
C THR A 198 6.44 -17.16 -0.85
N LEU A 199 6.60 -15.84 -0.98
CA LEU A 199 7.05 -15.23 -2.23
C LEU A 199 8.47 -15.70 -2.59
N ILE A 200 9.40 -15.66 -1.65
CA ILE A 200 10.78 -16.13 -1.84
C ILE A 200 10.79 -17.61 -2.26
N GLU A 201 10.04 -18.47 -1.58
CA GLU A 201 9.86 -19.88 -1.95
C GLU A 201 9.40 -20.02 -3.41
N SER A 202 8.36 -19.28 -3.80
CA SER A 202 7.81 -19.34 -5.17
C SER A 202 8.81 -18.86 -6.24
N VAL A 203 9.63 -17.85 -5.92
CA VAL A 203 10.68 -17.35 -6.81
C VAL A 203 11.78 -18.40 -6.96
N ILE A 204 12.24 -19.01 -5.86
CA ILE A 204 13.27 -20.05 -5.90
C ILE A 204 12.78 -21.26 -6.69
N MET A 205 11.54 -21.73 -6.45
CA MET A 205 10.93 -22.82 -7.23
C MET A 205 10.90 -22.50 -8.73
N SER A 206 10.53 -21.27 -9.10
CA SER A 206 10.50 -20.86 -10.51
C SER A 206 11.89 -20.90 -11.15
N ILE A 207 12.94 -20.52 -10.42
CA ILE A 207 14.33 -20.54 -10.91
C ILE A 207 14.85 -21.98 -11.01
N ALA A 208 14.56 -22.82 -10.01
CA ALA A 208 14.99 -24.21 -9.97
C ALA A 208 14.37 -25.03 -11.11
N ASN A 209 13.06 -24.87 -11.35
CA ASN A 209 12.35 -25.51 -12.46
C ASN A 209 12.87 -25.08 -13.83
N PHE A 210 13.35 -23.85 -13.96
CA PHE A 210 13.96 -23.35 -15.20
C PHE A 210 15.29 -24.07 -15.51
N LYS A 211 16.07 -24.43 -14.49
CA LYS A 211 17.38 -25.09 -14.67
C LYS A 211 17.32 -26.60 -14.88
N LYS A 212 16.16 -27.26 -14.73
CA LYS A 212 15.93 -28.72 -14.93
C LYS A 212 16.96 -29.66 -14.27
N GLN A 213 17.69 -29.21 -13.25
CA GLN A 213 18.90 -29.88 -12.76
C GLN A 213 18.73 -30.67 -11.45
N ALA A 214 17.58 -30.61 -10.79
CA ALA A 214 17.41 -31.21 -9.47
C ALA A 214 16.10 -31.98 -9.33
N SER A 215 16.09 -32.99 -8.45
CA SER A 215 14.90 -33.78 -8.17
C SER A 215 13.82 -32.86 -7.56
N ARG A 216 12.65 -32.83 -8.18
CA ARG A 216 11.59 -31.88 -7.81
C ARG A 216 11.14 -32.06 -6.35
N GLY A 217 11.15 -33.30 -5.86
CA GLY A 217 10.78 -33.63 -4.48
C GLY A 217 11.76 -33.13 -3.43
N GLU A 218 13.08 -33.21 -3.67
CA GLU A 218 14.09 -32.71 -2.71
C GLU A 218 14.05 -31.19 -2.58
N ILE A 219 13.85 -30.47 -3.69
CA ILE A 219 13.74 -29.01 -3.67
C ILE A 219 12.48 -28.57 -2.93
N GLU A 220 11.32 -29.19 -3.21
CA GLU A 220 10.06 -28.88 -2.54
C GLU A 220 10.16 -29.13 -1.03
N ALA A 221 10.75 -30.26 -0.61
CA ALA A 221 10.96 -30.56 0.81
C ALA A 221 11.92 -29.55 1.48
N THR A 222 13.03 -29.20 0.83
CA THR A 222 14.02 -28.25 1.36
C THR A 222 13.41 -26.86 1.52
N LEU A 223 12.65 -26.40 0.53
CA LEU A 223 11.99 -25.08 0.59
C LEU A 223 10.88 -25.03 1.63
N LEU A 224 10.14 -26.12 1.82
CA LEU A 224 9.13 -26.21 2.86
C LEU A 224 9.75 -26.15 4.26
N LEU A 225 10.85 -26.87 4.51
CA LEU A 225 11.63 -26.76 5.75
C LEU A 225 12.17 -25.35 5.95
N GLY A 226 12.76 -24.77 4.89
CA GLY A 226 13.25 -23.39 4.89
C GLY A 226 12.15 -22.39 5.24
N ARG A 227 10.95 -22.54 4.68
CA ARG A 227 9.79 -21.68 4.98
C ARG A 227 9.47 -21.69 6.46
N TYR A 228 9.30 -22.87 7.07
CA TYR A 228 8.95 -22.96 8.48
C TYR A 228 10.07 -22.41 9.37
N PHE A 229 11.32 -22.69 9.03
CA PHE A 229 12.47 -22.13 9.72
C PHE A 229 12.47 -20.59 9.71
N PHE A 230 12.32 -19.95 8.54
CA PHE A 230 12.30 -18.49 8.43
C PHE A 230 11.08 -17.85 9.11
N ILE A 231 9.91 -18.50 9.07
CA ILE A 231 8.73 -18.02 9.78
C ILE A 231 8.96 -18.05 11.29
N VAL A 232 9.43 -19.17 11.85
CA VAL A 232 9.69 -19.29 13.29
C VAL A 232 10.77 -18.31 13.73
N LEU A 233 11.88 -18.24 13.00
CA LEU A 233 12.97 -17.30 13.29
C LEU A 233 12.49 -15.85 13.26
N GLY A 234 11.72 -15.47 12.23
CA GLY A 234 11.18 -14.12 12.12
C GLY A 234 10.20 -13.77 13.25
N PHE A 235 9.35 -14.72 13.67
CA PHE A 235 8.47 -14.54 14.83
C PHE A 235 9.26 -14.30 16.12
N ILE A 236 10.33 -15.07 16.38
CA ILE A 236 11.19 -14.88 17.56
C ILE A 236 11.81 -13.47 17.54
N ILE A 237 12.29 -13.01 16.39
CA ILE A 237 12.86 -11.66 16.23
C ILE A 237 11.80 -10.58 16.50
N ILE A 238 10.58 -10.73 15.96
CA ILE A 238 9.48 -9.78 16.17
C ILE A 238 9.12 -9.69 17.66
N LEU A 239 9.02 -10.83 18.36
CA LEU A 239 8.69 -10.87 19.77
C LEU A 239 9.79 -10.25 20.64
N GLY A 240 11.06 -10.55 20.32
CA GLY A 240 12.20 -9.91 20.96
C GLY A 240 12.23 -8.39 20.76
N TYR A 241 11.91 -7.91 19.55
CA TYR A 241 11.83 -6.47 19.25
C TYR A 241 10.74 -5.77 20.07
N VAL A 242 9.59 -6.42 20.27
CA VAL A 242 8.46 -5.88 21.04
C VAL A 242 8.71 -5.94 22.55
N GLY A 243 9.83 -6.53 23.00
CA GLY A 243 10.18 -6.63 24.41
C GLY A 243 9.54 -7.82 25.13
N VAL A 244 8.97 -8.77 24.38
CA VAL A 244 8.58 -10.06 24.94
C VAL A 244 9.84 -10.88 25.17
N ASN A 245 10.01 -11.45 26.36
CA ASN A 245 11.20 -12.22 26.69
C ASN A 245 11.30 -13.48 25.80
N ALA A 246 12.12 -13.40 24.75
CA ALA A 246 12.31 -14.46 23.77
C ALA A 246 12.82 -15.78 24.40
N THR A 247 13.50 -15.72 25.55
CA THR A 247 13.97 -16.91 26.28
C THR A 247 12.83 -17.75 26.86
N ALA A 248 11.67 -17.16 27.16
CA ALA A 248 10.49 -17.89 27.62
C ALA A 248 9.75 -18.65 26.50
N ILE A 249 10.08 -18.37 25.23
CA ILE A 249 9.46 -18.97 24.04
C ILE A 249 10.38 -20.03 23.42
N ALA A 250 11.69 -19.89 23.62
CA ALA A 250 12.70 -20.84 23.17
C ALA A 250 12.90 -22.03 24.13
N ALA A 251 12.43 -21.92 25.38
CA ALA A 251 12.45 -22.98 26.40
C ALA A 251 11.16 -23.82 26.35
#